data_AF-A0A2E3J705-F1
#
_entry.id   AF-A0A2E3J705-F1
#
_cell.length_a   1.000
_cell.length_b   1.000
_cell.length_c   1.000
_cell.angle_alpha   90.00
_cell.angle_beta   90.00
_cell.angle_gamma   90.00
#
_symmetry.space_group_name_H-M   'P 1'
#
loop_
_entity.id
_entity.type
_entity.pdbx_description
1 polymer ?
#
loop_
_entity_poly.entity_id
_entity_poly.type
_entity_poly.pdbx_seq_one_letter_code
_entity_poly.pdbx_strand_id
1 'polypeptide(L)'
;MIENSILRVNNEGKKALVFNLAFPSLHLVEMAAHVGFEAINIDGEHVYFNEHDVDDICRVANGYDMSVTARVPDSAAYQINLYLDRGVQGITGLHINSPEEAQDLADACLFPPHGNRSWGEGRGTEFDDDRVLNERYGGKLAFAKWSNQNMLVWTQMESKEAWGCSSRYPGAGILS
;
A
#
# COMPACT_ATOMS: atom_id res chain seq x y z
N MET A 1 -3.73 12.19 -2.71
CA MET A 1 -3.25 11.23 -1.69
C MET A 1 -3.44 11.78 -0.28
N ILE A 2 -3.49 10.93 0.75
CA ILE A 2 -3.58 11.33 2.17
C ILE A 2 -2.32 10.87 2.93
N GLU A 3 -2.05 11.43 4.11
CA GLU A 3 -1.06 10.82 5.02
C GLU A 3 -1.51 9.40 5.39
N ASN A 4 -0.58 8.45 5.41
CA ASN A 4 -0.91 7.06 5.71
C ASN A 4 -1.49 6.95 7.12
N SER A 5 -2.79 6.67 7.21
CA SER A 5 -3.55 6.69 8.46
C SER A 5 -3.07 5.62 9.45
N ILE A 6 -2.57 4.49 8.95
CA ILE A 6 -1.98 3.42 9.77
C ILE A 6 -0.71 3.94 10.44
N LEU A 7 0.20 4.54 9.66
CA LEU A 7 1.46 5.10 10.19
C LEU A 7 1.18 6.23 11.19
N ARG A 8 0.26 7.15 10.85
CA ARG A 8 -0.15 8.25 11.72
C ARG A 8 -0.62 7.75 13.09
N VAL A 9 -1.56 6.81 13.12
CA VAL A 9 -2.11 6.26 14.38
C VAL A 9 -1.09 5.44 15.15
N ASN A 10 -0.25 4.67 14.46
CA ASN A 10 0.81 3.91 15.12
C ASN A 10 1.88 4.82 15.75
N ASN A 11 2.23 5.93 15.10
CA ASN A 11 3.17 6.93 15.63
C ASN A 11 2.64 7.65 16.88
N GLU A 12 1.33 7.66 17.10
CA GLU A 12 0.70 8.13 18.34
C GLU A 12 0.75 7.09 19.48
N GLY A 13 1.41 5.94 19.27
CA GLY A 13 1.51 4.85 20.24
C GLY A 13 0.24 4.00 20.34
N LYS A 14 -0.70 4.15 19.39
CA LYS A 14 -1.89 3.32 19.27
C LYS A 14 -1.66 2.18 18.28
N LYS A 15 -2.64 1.30 18.13
CA LYS A 15 -2.67 0.28 17.08
C LYS A 15 -3.79 0.62 16.12
N ALA A 16 -3.47 0.89 14.86
CA ALA A 16 -4.46 1.12 13.82
C ALA A 16 -5.32 -0.14 13.62
N LEU A 17 -6.63 0.06 13.50
CA LEU A 17 -7.60 -0.93 13.11
C LEU A 17 -7.77 -0.89 11.59
N VAL A 18 -7.60 -2.05 10.95
CA VAL A 18 -7.70 -2.18 9.50
C VAL A 18 -8.86 -3.12 9.16
N PHE A 19 -9.81 -2.66 8.34
CA PHE A 19 -10.96 -3.45 7.93
C PHE A 19 -10.66 -4.21 6.63
N ASN A 20 -10.68 -5.54 6.67
CA ASN A 20 -10.41 -6.37 5.51
C ASN A 20 -11.68 -6.60 4.67
N LEU A 21 -11.63 -6.20 3.40
CA LEU A 21 -12.69 -6.49 2.43
C LEU A 21 -12.47 -7.85 1.78
N ALA A 22 -13.43 -8.75 1.96
CA ALA A 22 -13.48 -10.06 1.33
C ALA A 22 -14.34 -10.08 0.04
N PHE A 23 -14.79 -8.91 -0.43
CA PHE A 23 -15.46 -8.66 -1.72
C PHE A 23 -15.59 -7.14 -1.93
N PRO A 24 -15.76 -6.65 -3.18
CA PRO A 24 -15.98 -5.23 -3.45
C PRO A 24 -17.25 -4.71 -2.76
N SER A 25 -17.10 -3.71 -1.89
CA SER A 25 -18.24 -3.04 -1.26
C SER A 25 -17.88 -1.65 -0.74
N LEU A 26 -18.35 -0.61 -1.43
CA LEU A 26 -18.20 0.78 -0.96
C LEU A 26 -19.02 1.03 0.31
N HIS A 27 -20.18 0.38 0.44
CA HIS A 27 -21.00 0.47 1.65
C HIS A 27 -20.25 0.02 2.90
N LEU A 28 -19.46 -1.06 2.80
CA LEU A 28 -18.63 -1.53 3.92
C LEU A 28 -17.48 -0.57 4.23
N VAL A 29 -16.93 0.13 3.24
CA VAL A 29 -15.93 1.19 3.47
C VAL A 29 -16.55 2.32 4.32
N GLU A 30 -17.73 2.79 3.96
CA GLU A 30 -18.45 3.83 4.73
C GLU A 30 -18.78 3.35 6.15
N MET A 31 -19.25 2.12 6.31
CA MET A 31 -19.52 1.54 7.63
C MET A 31 -18.25 1.41 8.48
N ALA A 32 -17.12 1.01 7.88
CA ALA A 32 -15.85 0.90 8.58
C ALA A 32 -15.41 2.27 9.13
N ALA A 33 -15.57 3.34 8.34
CA ALA A 33 -15.30 4.71 8.80
C ALA A 33 -16.17 5.09 10.00
N HIS A 34 -17.47 4.80 9.96
CA HIS A 34 -18.40 5.11 11.07
C HIS A 34 -18.09 4.34 12.36
N VAL A 35 -17.54 3.14 12.26
CA VAL A 35 -17.14 2.32 13.42
C VAL A 35 -15.78 2.74 13.98
N GLY A 36 -15.01 3.53 13.22
CA GLY A 36 -13.70 4.05 13.64
C GLY A 36 -12.52 3.17 13.22
N PHE A 37 -12.61 2.49 12.08
CA PHE A 37 -11.42 1.91 11.44
C PHE A 37 -10.55 3.00 10.82
N GLU A 38 -9.24 2.82 10.85
CA GLU A 38 -8.28 3.76 10.27
C GLU A 38 -7.99 3.48 8.80
N ALA A 39 -8.17 2.25 8.34
CA ALA A 39 -7.79 1.85 6.99
C ALA A 39 -8.62 0.68 6.46
N ILE A 40 -8.58 0.51 5.15
CA ILE A 40 -9.17 -0.60 4.42
C ILE A 40 -8.05 -1.49 3.87
N ASN A 41 -8.18 -2.81 4.03
CA ASN A 41 -7.36 -3.78 3.32
C ASN A 41 -8.16 -4.49 2.23
N ILE A 42 -7.64 -4.54 1.01
CA ILE A 42 -8.19 -5.32 -0.11
C ILE A 42 -7.48 -6.67 -0.15
N ASP A 43 -8.25 -7.75 -0.19
CA ASP A 43 -7.73 -9.09 -0.49
C ASP A 43 -7.79 -9.37 -1.99
N GLY A 44 -6.73 -9.05 -2.73
CA GLY A 44 -6.68 -9.27 -4.18
C GLY A 44 -6.28 -10.69 -4.61
N GLU A 45 -5.94 -11.60 -3.69
CA GLU A 45 -5.45 -12.95 -4.02
C GLU A 45 -6.59 -13.97 -4.11
N HIS A 46 -7.44 -14.01 -3.09
CA HIS A 46 -8.49 -15.03 -2.97
C HIS A 46 -9.86 -14.52 -3.40
N VAL A 47 -9.96 -13.22 -3.68
CA VAL A 47 -11.20 -12.56 -4.04
C VAL A 47 -10.97 -11.76 -5.31
N TYR A 48 -12.00 -11.73 -6.16
CA TYR A 48 -11.96 -10.93 -7.36
C TYR A 48 -12.27 -9.45 -7.04
N PHE A 49 -11.27 -8.60 -7.18
CA PHE A 49 -11.39 -7.16 -7.30
C PHE A 49 -10.87 -6.76 -8.67
N ASN A 50 -11.72 -6.15 -9.50
CA ASN A 50 -11.25 -5.57 -10.76
C ASN A 50 -10.60 -4.20 -10.51
N GLU A 51 -10.02 -3.64 -11.56
CA GLU A 51 -9.36 -2.34 -11.53
C GLU A 51 -10.25 -1.17 -11.08
N HIS A 52 -11.54 -1.20 -11.41
CA HIS A 52 -12.50 -0.16 -11.05
C HIS A 52 -12.87 -0.28 -9.57
N ASP A 53 -13.01 -1.51 -9.05
CA ASP A 53 -13.28 -1.74 -7.63
C ASP A 53 -12.17 -1.13 -6.77
N VAL A 54 -10.91 -1.37 -7.13
CA VAL A 54 -9.75 -0.84 -6.39
C VAL A 54 -9.72 0.69 -6.43
N ASP A 55 -9.94 1.32 -7.59
CA ASP A 55 -9.95 2.79 -7.69
C ASP A 55 -11.12 3.41 -6.91
N ASP A 56 -12.31 2.84 -7.01
CA ASP A 56 -13.50 3.32 -6.29
C ASP A 56 -13.34 3.18 -4.77
N ILE A 57 -12.79 2.06 -4.30
CA ILE A 57 -12.46 1.86 -2.88
C ILE A 57 -11.44 2.90 -2.41
N CYS A 58 -10.37 3.13 -3.18
CA CYS A 58 -9.38 4.16 -2.85
C CYS A 58 -9.99 5.56 -2.82
N ARG A 59 -10.90 5.88 -3.76
CA ARG A 59 -11.60 7.16 -3.81
C ARG A 59 -12.47 7.37 -2.57
N VAL A 60 -13.28 6.37 -2.21
CA VAL A 60 -14.21 6.47 -1.06
C VAL A 60 -13.44 6.48 0.25
N ALA A 61 -12.49 5.56 0.46
CA ALA A 61 -11.71 5.48 1.70
C ALA A 61 -10.92 6.75 1.98
N ASN A 62 -10.25 7.31 0.96
CA ASN A 62 -9.53 8.58 1.09
C ASN A 62 -10.49 9.75 1.42
N GLY A 63 -11.75 9.71 0.99
CA GLY A 63 -12.76 10.70 1.36
C GLY A 63 -13.15 10.66 2.85
N TYR A 64 -12.84 9.57 3.55
CA TYR A 64 -12.99 9.40 5.00
C TYR A 64 -11.65 9.44 5.75
N ASP A 65 -10.58 9.94 5.12
CA ASP A 65 -9.22 9.96 5.69
C ASP A 65 -8.68 8.57 6.10
N MET A 66 -9.15 7.52 5.40
CA MET A 66 -8.69 6.15 5.58
C MET A 66 -7.76 5.74 4.44
N SER A 67 -6.56 5.26 4.77
CA SER A 67 -5.65 4.68 3.79
C SER A 67 -6.17 3.33 3.29
N VAL A 68 -5.74 2.96 2.08
CA VAL A 68 -6.01 1.65 1.50
C VAL A 68 -4.72 0.87 1.38
N THR A 69 -4.75 -0.39 1.82
CA THR A 69 -3.72 -1.39 1.62
C THR A 69 -4.26 -2.53 0.79
N ALA A 70 -3.39 -3.27 0.12
CA ALA A 70 -3.79 -4.40 -0.68
C ALA A 70 -2.82 -5.56 -0.54
N ARG A 71 -3.39 -6.76 -0.43
CA ARG A 71 -2.69 -8.00 -0.74
C ARG A 71 -2.81 -8.23 -2.24
N VAL A 72 -1.69 -8.17 -2.95
CA VAL A 72 -1.68 -8.24 -4.42
C VAL A 72 -1.68 -9.69 -4.91
N PRO A 73 -2.37 -10.01 -6.02
CA PRO A 73 -2.42 -11.37 -6.55
C PRO A 73 -1.05 -11.88 -7.05
N ASP A 74 -0.14 -10.98 -7.40
CA ASP A 74 1.18 -11.29 -7.93
C ASP A 74 2.13 -10.13 -7.58
N SER A 75 3.36 -10.46 -7.14
CA SER A 75 4.37 -9.49 -6.69
C SER A 75 5.18 -8.88 -7.84
N ALA A 76 4.84 -9.15 -9.10
CA ALA A 76 5.48 -8.52 -10.24
C ALA A 76 5.27 -7.01 -10.22
N ALA A 77 6.35 -6.26 -10.51
CA ALA A 77 6.35 -4.80 -10.41
C ALA A 77 5.19 -4.14 -11.18
N TYR A 78 4.87 -4.62 -12.39
CA TYR A 78 3.78 -4.02 -13.18
C TYR A 78 2.40 -4.17 -12.51
N GLN A 79 2.12 -5.29 -11.83
CA GLN A 79 0.88 -5.49 -11.08
C GLN A 79 0.84 -4.56 -9.88
N ILE A 80 1.93 -4.49 -9.12
CA ILE A 80 2.05 -3.59 -7.96
C ILE A 80 1.82 -2.13 -8.37
N ASN A 81 2.48 -1.67 -9.45
CA ASN A 81 2.34 -0.28 -9.92
C ASN A 81 0.88 0.04 -10.28
N LEU A 82 0.10 -0.90 -10.84
CA LEU A 82 -1.33 -0.70 -11.09
C LEU A 82 -2.12 -0.43 -9.80
N TYR A 83 -1.84 -1.14 -8.70
CA TYR A 83 -2.48 -0.86 -7.40
C TYR A 83 -2.04 0.50 -6.86
N LEU A 84 -0.74 0.78 -6.91
CA LEU A 84 -0.17 2.02 -6.37
C LEU A 84 -0.69 3.26 -7.12
N ASP A 85 -0.84 3.19 -8.45
CA ASP A 85 -1.38 4.27 -9.27
C ASP A 85 -2.84 4.62 -8.93
N ARG A 86 -3.60 3.69 -8.34
CA ARG A 86 -4.97 3.93 -7.86
C ARG A 86 -5.03 4.57 -6.48
N GLY A 87 -3.89 4.66 -5.80
CA GLY A 87 -3.76 5.30 -4.49
C GLY A 87 -3.66 4.33 -3.31
N VAL A 88 -3.34 3.06 -3.56
CA VAL A 88 -2.97 2.11 -2.50
C VAL A 88 -1.64 2.56 -1.86
N GLN A 89 -1.58 2.56 -0.52
CA GLN A 89 -0.45 3.03 0.29
C GLN A 89 0.18 1.91 1.14
N GLY A 90 -0.27 0.67 0.97
CA GLY A 90 0.30 -0.52 1.61
C GLY A 90 0.20 -1.73 0.69
N ILE A 91 1.29 -2.47 0.51
CA ILE A 91 1.31 -3.69 -0.30
C ILE A 91 1.74 -4.87 0.58
N THR A 92 0.96 -5.95 0.53
CA THR A 92 1.35 -7.25 1.07
C THR A 92 1.68 -8.19 -0.09
N GLY A 93 2.94 -8.61 -0.17
CA GLY A 93 3.40 -9.63 -1.10
C GLY A 93 3.20 -11.03 -0.53
N LEU A 94 2.72 -11.93 -1.39
CA LEU A 94 2.43 -13.32 -1.08
C LEU A 94 3.51 -14.24 -1.61
N HIS A 95 3.55 -15.46 -1.06
CA HIS A 95 4.45 -16.53 -1.48
C HIS A 95 5.93 -16.11 -1.48
N ILE A 96 6.32 -15.19 -0.60
CA ILE A 96 7.70 -14.67 -0.50
C ILE A 96 8.54 -15.65 0.33
N ASN A 97 9.50 -16.30 -0.32
CA ASN A 97 10.31 -17.38 0.23
C ASN A 97 11.79 -17.04 0.32
N SER A 98 12.22 -15.90 -0.23
CA SER A 98 13.63 -15.46 -0.21
C SER A 98 13.79 -13.98 0.17
N PRO A 99 14.95 -13.58 0.74
CA PRO A 99 15.28 -12.17 0.94
C PRO A 99 15.29 -11.37 -0.37
N GLU A 100 15.68 -11.99 -1.48
CA GLU A 100 15.69 -11.38 -2.80
C GLU A 100 14.27 -11.03 -3.26
N GLU A 101 13.32 -11.96 -3.12
CA GLU A 101 11.91 -11.72 -3.43
C GLU A 101 11.30 -10.62 -2.54
N ALA A 102 11.69 -10.56 -1.26
CA ALA A 102 11.28 -9.48 -0.36
C ALA A 102 11.85 -8.12 -0.79
N GLN A 103 13.09 -8.08 -1.28
CA GLN A 103 13.71 -6.87 -1.81
C GLN A 103 13.04 -6.44 -3.13
N ASP A 104 12.75 -7.36 -4.04
CA ASP A 104 12.05 -7.08 -5.30
C ASP A 104 10.67 -6.46 -5.05
N LEU A 105 9.95 -6.96 -4.04
CA LEU A 105 8.68 -6.39 -3.58
C LEU A 105 8.84 -4.94 -3.10
N ALA A 106 9.83 -4.68 -2.24
CA ALA A 106 10.11 -3.33 -1.75
C ALA A 106 10.51 -2.37 -2.87
N ASP A 107 11.37 -2.84 -3.79
CA ASP A 107 11.80 -2.08 -4.96
C ASP A 107 10.62 -1.71 -5.85
N ALA A 108 9.65 -2.59 -6.04
CA ALA A 108 8.45 -2.29 -6.81
C ALA A 108 7.55 -1.22 -6.16
N CYS A 109 7.61 -1.08 -4.82
CA CYS A 109 6.75 -0.16 -4.06
C CYS A 109 7.34 1.24 -3.87
N LEU A 110 8.67 1.37 -3.90
CA LEU A 110 9.36 2.61 -3.54
C LEU A 110 9.97 3.30 -4.77
N PHE A 111 9.87 4.64 -4.81
CA PHE A 111 10.56 5.43 -5.83
C PHE A 111 12.07 5.47 -5.59
N PRO A 112 12.88 5.74 -6.64
CA PRO A 112 14.32 5.96 -6.50
C PRO A 112 14.66 7.04 -5.45
N PRO A 113 15.77 6.88 -4.70
CA PRO A 113 16.79 5.83 -4.81
C PRO A 113 16.50 4.56 -3.98
N HIS A 114 15.35 4.49 -3.30
CA HIS A 114 15.04 3.39 -2.37
C HIS A 114 14.37 2.18 -3.04
N GLY A 115 13.98 2.34 -4.31
CA GLY A 115 13.41 1.28 -5.13
C GLY A 115 13.36 1.71 -6.59
N ASN A 116 12.54 1.00 -7.35
CA ASN A 116 12.40 1.07 -8.81
C ASN A 116 10.94 1.31 -9.25
N ARG A 117 10.07 1.82 -8.36
CA ARG A 117 8.69 2.18 -8.70
C ARG A 117 8.66 3.16 -9.87
N SER A 118 7.78 2.89 -10.84
CA SER A 118 7.56 3.77 -11.99
C SER A 118 6.65 4.94 -11.64
N TRP A 119 6.79 6.04 -12.35
CA TRP A 119 5.89 7.19 -12.24
C TRP A 119 4.68 7.00 -13.16
N GLY A 120 3.48 6.89 -12.60
CA GLY A 120 2.21 6.87 -13.33
C GLY A 120 1.51 8.23 -13.33
N GLU A 121 0.34 8.31 -13.97
CA GLU A 121 -0.54 9.50 -14.03
C GLU A 121 -1.84 9.29 -13.22
N GLY A 122 -1.86 8.32 -12.30
CA GLY A 122 -3.03 7.99 -11.49
C GLY A 122 -3.12 8.79 -10.19
N ARG A 123 -4.13 8.49 -9.37
CA ARG A 123 -4.30 9.06 -8.02
C ARG A 123 -3.03 8.91 -7.16
N GLY A 124 -2.32 7.79 -7.32
CA GLY A 124 -1.08 7.46 -6.63
C GLY A 124 0.10 8.41 -6.87
N THR A 125 -0.02 9.29 -7.85
CA THR A 125 0.93 10.36 -8.20
C THR A 125 0.21 11.71 -8.37
N GLU A 126 -0.95 11.86 -7.71
CA GLU A 126 -1.79 13.07 -7.76
C GLU A 126 -2.19 13.46 -9.20
N PHE A 127 -2.48 12.47 -10.04
CA PHE A 127 -2.88 12.64 -11.44
C PHE A 127 -1.85 13.36 -12.31
N ASP A 128 -0.58 13.35 -11.88
CA ASP A 128 0.49 14.18 -12.44
C ASP A 128 0.15 15.69 -12.50
N ASP A 129 -0.73 16.16 -11.61
CA ASP A 129 -1.09 17.59 -11.52
C ASP A 129 0.08 18.38 -10.93
N ASP A 130 0.86 19.01 -11.80
CA ASP A 130 2.01 19.85 -11.44
C ASP A 130 1.66 20.92 -10.40
N ARG A 131 0.45 21.47 -10.40
CA ARG A 131 0.04 22.46 -9.39
C ARG A 131 -0.04 21.80 -8.02
N VAL A 132 -0.73 20.66 -7.90
CA VAL A 132 -0.84 19.93 -6.63
C VAL A 132 0.53 19.47 -6.14
N LEU A 133 1.34 18.92 -7.05
CA LEU A 133 2.69 18.44 -6.73
C LEU A 133 3.59 19.58 -6.20
N ASN A 134 3.57 20.74 -6.84
CA ASN A 134 4.37 21.89 -6.42
C ASN A 134 3.84 22.53 -5.13
N GLU A 135 2.53 22.78 -5.02
CA GLU A 135 1.94 23.50 -3.89
C GLU A 135 1.92 22.67 -2.60
N ARG A 136 1.60 21.37 -2.68
CA ARG A 136 1.43 20.52 -1.49
C ARG A 136 2.71 19.84 -1.05
N TYR A 137 3.57 19.46 -1.99
CA TYR A 137 4.74 18.63 -1.69
C TYR A 137 6.07 19.35 -1.95
N GLY A 138 6.10 20.41 -2.77
CA GLY A 138 7.34 21.04 -3.21
C GLY A 138 7.94 20.39 -4.46
N GLY A 139 7.11 19.78 -5.31
CA GLY A 139 7.45 19.21 -6.61
C GLY A 139 7.58 17.69 -6.62
N LYS A 140 7.76 17.11 -7.82
CA LYS A 140 7.78 15.65 -8.05
C LYS A 140 8.77 14.88 -7.17
N LEU A 141 9.98 15.41 -6.99
CA LEU A 141 10.99 14.77 -6.15
C LEU A 141 10.60 14.76 -4.66
N ALA A 142 9.97 15.82 -4.18
CA ALA A 142 9.53 15.91 -2.79
C ALA A 142 8.29 15.02 -2.55
N PHE A 143 7.38 14.93 -3.53
CA PHE A 143 6.31 13.95 -3.52
C PHE A 143 6.86 12.51 -3.45
N ALA A 144 7.85 12.15 -4.28
CA ALA A 144 8.44 10.81 -4.26
C ALA A 144 9.01 10.44 -2.89
N LYS A 145 9.71 11.37 -2.23
CA LYS A 145 10.22 11.19 -0.87
C LYS A 145 9.09 11.00 0.15
N TRP A 146 8.06 11.84 0.07
CA TRP A 146 6.89 11.76 0.94
C TRP A 146 6.14 10.43 0.74
N SER A 147 5.97 10.00 -0.52
CA SER A 147 5.30 8.75 -0.89
C SER A 147 6.03 7.54 -0.30
N ASN A 148 7.36 7.50 -0.40
CA ASN A 148 8.17 6.45 0.21
C ASN A 148 8.02 6.41 1.74
N GLN A 149 7.90 7.57 2.41
CA GLN A 149 7.66 7.65 3.86
C GLN A 149 6.23 7.28 4.27
N ASN A 150 5.31 7.22 3.31
CA ASN A 150 3.89 6.90 3.51
C ASN A 150 3.53 5.51 2.96
N MET A 151 4.52 4.70 2.58
CA MET A 151 4.36 3.39 1.99
C MET A 151 4.59 2.29 3.02
N LEU A 152 3.67 1.33 3.12
CA LEU A 152 3.84 0.11 3.91
C LEU A 152 4.13 -1.08 3.00
N VAL A 153 5.16 -1.88 3.31
CA VAL A 153 5.50 -3.08 2.54
C VAL A 153 5.59 -4.27 3.49
N TRP A 154 4.71 -5.24 3.28
CA TRP A 154 4.63 -6.46 4.08
C TRP A 154 4.88 -7.70 3.24
N THR A 155 5.47 -8.71 3.87
CA THR A 155 5.61 -10.05 3.30
C THR A 155 4.79 -11.03 4.14
N GLN A 156 4.04 -11.90 3.48
CA GLN A 156 3.34 -12.99 4.16
C GLN A 156 4.27 -14.21 4.25
N MET A 157 4.71 -14.55 5.46
CA MET A 157 5.48 -15.76 5.72
C MET A 157 4.54 -16.95 5.90
N GLU A 158 4.46 -17.82 4.89
CA GLU A 158 3.47 -18.91 4.86
C GLU A 158 4.02 -20.28 4.48
N SER A 159 5.35 -20.38 4.36
CA SER A 159 6.07 -21.61 4.07
C SER A 159 7.17 -21.86 5.12
N LYS A 160 7.69 -23.09 5.15
CA LYS A 160 8.84 -23.42 6.01
C LYS A 160 10.11 -22.72 5.53
N GLU A 161 10.21 -22.54 4.22
CA GLU A 161 11.27 -21.83 3.52
C GLU A 161 11.30 -20.36 3.96
N ALA A 162 10.16 -19.68 3.92
CA ALA A 162 10.02 -18.29 4.38
C ALA A 162 10.42 -18.13 5.87
N TRP A 163 9.98 -19.06 6.73
CA TRP A 163 10.40 -19.09 8.13
C TRP A 163 11.91 -19.29 8.29
N GLY A 164 12.47 -20.22 7.50
CA GLY A 164 13.90 -20.51 7.47
C GLY A 164 14.76 -19.32 7.04
N CYS A 165 14.27 -18.48 6.12
CA CYS A 165 14.93 -17.26 5.69
C CYS A 165 14.82 -16.16 6.77
N SER A 166 13.63 -15.90 7.30
CA SER A 166 13.41 -14.84 8.30
C SER A 166 14.22 -15.05 9.58
N SER A 167 14.31 -16.29 10.07
CA SER A 167 15.13 -16.64 11.23
C SER A 167 16.63 -16.41 11.05
N ARG A 168 17.12 -16.36 9.79
CA ARG A 168 18.52 -16.05 9.46
C ARG A 168 18.76 -14.56 9.24
N TYR A 169 17.71 -13.78 8.98
CA TYR A 169 17.76 -12.35 8.71
C TYR A 169 16.70 -11.61 9.55
N PRO A 170 16.94 -11.39 10.87
CA PRO A 170 15.95 -10.84 11.82
C PRO A 170 15.51 -9.38 11.58
N GLY A 171 15.65 -8.83 10.37
CA GLY A 171 15.12 -7.54 9.95
C GLY A 171 14.33 -7.57 8.63
N ALA A 172 14.19 -8.73 7.97
CA ALA A 172 13.53 -8.85 6.66
C ALA A 172 11.99 -8.97 6.73
N GLY A 173 11.44 -9.17 7.93
CA GLY A 173 10.01 -9.49 8.11
C GLY A 173 9.07 -8.30 8.28
N ILE A 174 9.58 -7.10 8.55
CA ILE A 174 8.77 -5.90 8.76
C ILE A 174 9.60 -4.68 8.34
N LEU A 175 9.42 -4.20 7.10
CA LEU A 175 9.76 -2.82 6.76
C LEU A 175 8.54 -1.99 7.13
N SER A 176 8.44 -1.59 8.41
CA SER A 176 7.45 -0.62 8.91
C SER A 176 7.95 0.80 8.72
#